data_AF-A0A914JNA4-F1
#
_entry.id   AF-A0A914JNA4-F1
#
_cell.length_a   1.000
_cell.length_b   1.000
_cell.length_c   1.000
_cell.angle_alpha   90.00
_cell.angle_beta   90.00
_cell.angle_gamma   90.00
#
_symmetry.space_group_name_H-M   'P 1'
#
loop_
_entity.id
_entity.type
_entity.pdbx_description
1 polymer ?
#
loop_
_entity_poly.entity_id
_entity_poly.type
_entity_poly.pdbx_seq_one_letter_code
_entity_poly.pdbx_strand_id
1 'polypeptide(L)'
;MSDLTLVSTGRLPFKQGVKFQLSTSLDHSMWFHQFRFNVNEWLLYETEMVGHSSNRSLVNARIWSRNGQLLCSTSQEVLIYPDVEANNQLSKL
;
A
#
# COMPACT_ATOMS: atom_id res chain seq x y z
N MET A 1 -1.81 -4.78 -10.45
CA MET A 1 -2.61 -4.80 -9.20
C MET A 1 -1.74 -4.62 -7.97
N SER A 2 -0.62 -5.34 -7.84
CA SER A 2 0.21 -5.29 -6.63
C SER A 2 0.67 -3.88 -6.26
N ASP A 3 1.25 -3.13 -7.19
CA ASP A 3 1.74 -1.76 -6.91
C ASP A 3 0.60 -0.74 -6.65
N LEU A 4 -0.56 -0.92 -7.30
CA LEU A 4 -1.61 0.11 -7.36
C LEU A 4 -2.20 0.46 -5.98
N THR A 5 -2.33 -0.50 -5.08
CA THR A 5 -3.06 -0.34 -3.81
C THR A 5 -2.15 -0.29 -2.58
N LEU A 6 -0.83 -0.39 -2.74
CA LEU A 6 0.08 -0.39 -1.59
C LEU A 6 0.31 1.03 -1.07
N VAL A 7 0.34 2.04 -1.94
CA VAL A 7 0.46 3.45 -1.54
C VAL A 7 -0.71 3.88 -0.64
N SER A 8 -1.93 3.40 -0.89
CA SER A 8 -3.08 3.72 -0.02
C SER A 8 -2.95 3.09 1.37
N THR A 9 -2.41 1.88 1.46
CA THR A 9 -2.14 1.20 2.74
C THR A 9 -1.04 1.93 3.52
N GLY A 10 -0.01 2.42 2.82
CA GLY A 10 1.04 3.23 3.45
C GLY A 10 0.54 4.52 4.09
N ARG A 11 -0.64 5.03 3.68
CA ARG A 11 -1.26 6.25 4.21
C ARG A 11 -2.14 6.03 5.46
N LEU A 12 -2.29 4.79 5.94
CA LEU A 12 -3.11 4.47 7.12
C LEU A 12 -2.78 5.29 8.40
N PRO A 13 -1.53 5.72 8.67
CA PRO A 13 -1.23 6.56 9.84
C PRO A 13 -1.85 7.96 9.82
N PHE A 14 -2.26 8.43 8.63
CA PHE A 14 -2.75 9.79 8.45
C PHE A 14 -4.27 9.83 8.62
N LYS A 15 -4.77 10.91 9.24
CA LYS A 15 -6.21 11.14 9.37
C LYS A 15 -6.87 11.23 7.99
N GLN A 16 -8.11 10.80 7.90
CA GLN A 16 -8.91 10.98 6.70
C GLN A 16 -9.00 12.46 6.33
N GLY A 17 -8.88 12.78 5.04
CA GLY A 17 -8.91 14.15 4.54
C GLY A 17 -7.55 14.87 4.53
N VAL A 18 -6.48 14.27 5.08
CA VAL A 18 -5.11 14.78 4.92
C VAL A 18 -4.76 14.84 3.43
N LYS A 19 -4.29 16.02 3.00
CA LYS A 19 -3.75 16.23 1.66
C LYS A 19 -2.28 15.88 1.64
N PHE A 20 -1.84 15.26 0.54
CA PHE A 20 -0.46 14.87 0.31
C PHE A 20 0.06 15.62 -0.89
N GLN A 21 1.22 16.25 -0.75
CA GLN A 21 1.93 16.89 -1.86
C GLN A 21 2.52 15.83 -2.81
N LEU A 22 3.03 14.74 -2.23
CA LEU A 22 3.60 13.63 -2.98
C LEU A 22 3.29 12.31 -2.27
N SER A 23 2.97 11.28 -3.04
CA SER A 23 3.19 9.91 -2.60
C SER A 23 3.66 9.07 -3.77
N THR A 24 4.75 8.34 -3.58
CA THR A 24 5.37 7.54 -4.65
C THR A 24 5.91 6.23 -4.08
N SER A 25 5.91 5.20 -4.91
CA SER A 25 6.68 3.99 -4.65
C SER A 25 8.18 4.31 -4.67
N LEU A 26 8.95 3.66 -3.79
CA LEU A 26 10.42 3.71 -3.80
C LEU A 26 11.00 2.41 -4.36
N ASP A 27 10.46 1.28 -3.90
CA ASP A 27 10.79 -0.04 -4.40
C ASP A 27 9.51 -0.88 -4.57
N HIS A 28 9.66 -2.09 -5.11
CA HIS A 28 8.60 -3.07 -5.17
C HIS A 28 9.19 -4.47 -5.36
N SER A 29 8.93 -5.38 -4.43
CA SER A 29 9.42 -6.75 -4.48
C SER A 29 8.27 -7.74 -4.42
N MET A 30 8.31 -8.76 -5.28
CA MET A 30 7.30 -9.80 -5.39
C MET A 30 7.94 -11.18 -5.39
N TRP A 31 7.33 -12.11 -4.66
CA TRP A 31 7.69 -13.52 -4.66
C TRP A 31 6.46 -14.34 -5.01
N PHE A 32 6.55 -15.10 -6.11
CA PHE A 32 5.47 -15.97 -6.58
C PHE A 32 5.67 -17.36 -6.03
N HIS A 33 4.67 -17.86 -5.30
CA HIS A 33 4.72 -19.17 -4.64
C HIS A 33 4.04 -20.25 -5.49
N GLN A 34 3.18 -19.84 -6.43
CA GLN A 34 2.49 -20.73 -7.36
C GLN A 34 2.83 -20.35 -8.80
N PHE A 35 3.23 -21.35 -9.59
CA PHE A 35 3.60 -21.16 -10.99
C PHE A 35 2.38 -21.11 -11.94
N ARG A 36 1.20 -21.54 -11.46
CA ARG A 36 -0.07 -21.51 -12.20
C ARG A 36 -1.18 -20.98 -11.31
N PHE A 37 -1.83 -19.92 -11.77
CA PHE A 37 -3.09 -19.42 -11.21
C PHE A 37 -3.85 -18.64 -12.29
N ASN A 38 -5.17 -18.58 -12.14
CA ASN A 38 -6.04 -17.90 -13.07
C ASN A 38 -6.31 -16.46 -12.58
N VAL A 39 -5.77 -15.46 -13.27
CA VAL A 39 -6.00 -14.04 -12.94
C VAL A 39 -7.41 -13.55 -13.29
N ASN A 40 -8.20 -14.35 -14.03
CA ASN A 40 -9.60 -14.04 -14.32
C ASN A 40 -10.56 -14.46 -13.20
N GLU A 41 -10.06 -15.18 -12.19
CA GLU A 41 -10.82 -15.48 -10.98
C GLU A 41 -10.61 -14.40 -9.92
N TRP A 42 -11.52 -14.35 -8.95
CA TRP A 42 -11.34 -13.48 -7.79
C TRP A 42 -10.07 -13.83 -7.03
N LEU A 43 -9.22 -12.83 -6.85
CA LEU A 43 -8.06 -12.87 -5.99
C LEU A 43 -8.27 -11.89 -4.83
N LEU A 44 -7.98 -12.32 -3.60
CA LEU A 44 -7.95 -11.43 -2.45
C LEU A 44 -6.55 -10.81 -2.35
N TYR A 45 -6.49 -9.48 -2.30
CA TYR A 45 -5.25 -8.79 -1.98
C TYR A 45 -5.31 -8.26 -0.55
N GLU A 46 -4.65 -8.97 0.36
CA GLU A 46 -4.51 -8.58 1.76
C GLU A 46 -3.29 -7.68 1.89
N THR A 47 -3.47 -6.46 2.39
CA THR A 47 -2.39 -5.49 2.61
C THR A 47 -2.30 -5.13 4.08
N GLU A 48 -1.08 -4.95 4.57
CA GLU A 48 -0.80 -4.50 5.93
C GLU A 48 0.35 -3.49 5.94
N MET A 49 0.21 -2.43 6.73
CA MET A 49 1.31 -1.52 6.99
C MET A 49 2.13 -2.07 8.16
N VAL A 50 3.43 -2.24 7.94
CA VAL A 50 4.35 -2.72 8.99
C VAL A 50 4.81 -1.58 9.88
N GLY A 51 5.06 -0.40 9.29
CA GLY A 51 5.47 0.77 10.04
C GLY A 51 5.64 1.99 9.15
N HIS A 52 5.73 3.16 9.79
CA HIS A 52 5.97 4.44 9.14
C HIS A 52 7.01 5.24 9.93
N SER A 53 8.02 5.76 9.24
CA SER A 53 9.00 6.68 9.83
C SER A 53 9.63 7.55 8.75
N SER A 54 9.96 8.80 9.09
CA SER A 54 10.69 9.72 8.20
C SER A 54 10.09 9.81 6.79
N ASN A 55 8.76 9.98 6.72
CA ASN A 55 7.97 10.05 5.48
C ASN A 55 8.02 8.77 4.62
N ARG A 56 8.42 7.63 5.18
CA ARG A 56 8.43 6.33 4.49
C ARG A 56 7.54 5.34 5.21
N SER A 57 6.70 4.63 4.47
CA SER A 57 5.85 3.55 4.97
C SER A 57 6.30 2.23 4.35
N LEU A 58 6.58 1.23 5.19
CA LEU A 58 6.77 -0.14 4.74
C LEU A 58 5.41 -0.86 4.73
N VAL A 59 5.07 -1.43 3.58
CA VAL A 59 3.82 -2.15 3.35
C VAL A 59 4.13 -3.56 2.87
N ASN A 60 3.52 -4.54 3.52
CA ASN A 60 3.53 -5.93 3.09
C ASN A 60 2.15 -6.30 2.55
N ALA A 61 2.12 -7.26 1.64
CA ALA A 61 0.87 -7.78 1.13
C ALA A 61 0.95 -9.22 0.64
N ARG A 62 -0.21 -9.85 0.55
CA ARG A 62 -0.38 -11.25 0.14
C ARG A 62 -1.55 -11.33 -0.84
N ILE A 63 -1.30 -11.98 -1.97
CA ILE A 63 -2.33 -12.30 -2.96
C ILE A 63 -2.78 -13.75 -2.73
N TRP A 64 -4.06 -13.92 -2.48
CA TRP A 64 -4.69 -15.21 -2.22
C TRP A 64 -5.67 -15.55 -3.36
N SER A 65 -5.72 -16.80 -3.77
CA SER A 65 -6.77 -17.29 -4.67
C SER A 65 -8.11 -17.43 -3.93
N ARG A 66 -9.21 -17.56 -4.69
CA ARG A 66 -10.55 -17.80 -4.15
C ARG A 66 -10.66 -19.03 -3.24
N ASN A 67 -9.86 -20.07 -3.49
CA ASN A 67 -9.80 -21.28 -2.66
C ASN A 67 -8.81 -21.16 -1.48
N GLY A 68 -8.24 -19.99 -1.22
CA GLY A 68 -7.39 -19.71 -0.06
C GLY A 68 -5.91 -20.09 -0.22
N GLN A 69 -5.44 -20.34 -1.45
CA GLN A 69 -4.01 -20.60 -1.68
C GLN A 69 -3.23 -19.28 -1.75
N LEU A 70 -2.09 -19.22 -1.06
CA LEU A 70 -1.18 -18.08 -1.16
C LEU A 70 -0.46 -18.14 -2.51
N LEU A 71 -0.75 -17.17 -3.38
CA LEU A 71 -0.18 -17.09 -4.72
C LEU A 71 1.10 -16.28 -4.76
N CYS A 72 1.12 -15.15 -4.07
CA CYS A 72 2.23 -14.20 -4.10
C CYS A 72 2.35 -13.43 -2.79
N SER A 73 3.59 -13.16 -2.36
CA SER A 73 3.91 -12.18 -1.32
C SER A 73 4.54 -10.95 -1.94
N THR A 74 4.25 -9.79 -1.35
CA THR A 74 4.71 -8.48 -1.84
C THR A 74 5.25 -7.64 -0.69
N SER A 75 6.28 -6.86 -0.95
CA SER A 75 6.82 -5.83 -0.04
C SER A 75 7.12 -4.56 -0.84
N GLN A 76 6.76 -3.41 -0.28
CA GLN A 76 6.95 -2.10 -0.91
C GLN A 76 7.20 -1.03 0.15
N GLU A 77 8.23 -0.22 -0.06
CA GLU A 77 8.42 1.05 0.62
C GLU A 77 7.77 2.18 -0.18
N VAL A 78 7.01 3.03 0.53
CA VAL A 78 6.27 4.16 -0.04
C VAL A 78 6.75 5.44 0.60
N LEU A 79 7.12 6.42 -0.21
CA LEU A 79 7.39 7.78 0.22
C LEU A 79 6.08 8.57 0.30
N ILE A 80 5.83 9.27 1.41
CA ILE A 80 4.60 10.03 1.67
C ILE A 80 4.97 11.39 2.25
N TYR A 81 4.72 12.46 1.50
CA TYR A 81 4.88 13.84 1.96
C TYR A 81 3.52 14.52 2.15
N PRO A 82 3.09 14.78 3.39
CA PRO A 82 1.91 15.59 3.67
C PRO A 82 2.08 17.03 3.19
N ASP A 83 1.00 17.61 2.68
CA ASP A 83 0.95 19.04 2.34
C ASP A 83 0.71 19.87 3.60
N VAL A 84 1.76 20.39 4.22
CA VAL A 84 1.67 21.10 5.51
C VAL A 84 0.79 22.34 5.42
N GLU A 85 0.91 23.13 4.34
CA GLU A 85 0.15 24.38 4.18
C GLU A 85 -1.34 24.09 4.00
N ALA A 86 -1.68 23.16 3.11
CA ALA A 86 -3.08 22.82 2.86
C ALA A 86 -3.75 22.15 4.07
N ASN A 87 -3.00 21.35 4.84
CA ASN A 87 -3.52 20.70 6.05
C ASN A 87 -3.68 21.69 7.22
N ASN A 88 -2.82 22.72 7.31
CA ASN A 88 -3.00 23.80 8.30
C ASN A 88 -4.27 24.61 8.06
N GLN A 89 -4.66 24.83 6.80
CA GLN A 89 -5.93 25.50 6.47
C GLN A 89 -7.15 24.65 6.84
N LEU A 90 -7.09 23.33 6.61
CA LEU A 90 -8.15 22.40 7.01
C LEU A 90 -8.38 22.37 8.53
N SER A 91 -7.32 22.51 9.34
CA SER A 91 -7.43 22.51 10.81
C SER A 91 -8.07 23.76 11.42
N LYS A 92 -8.26 24.82 10.62
CA LYS A 92 -8.84 26.10 11.05
C LYS A 92 -10.34 26.23 10.73
N LEU A 93 -10.92 25.23 10.09
CA LEU A 93 -12.35 25.11 9.78
C LEU A 93 -13.04 24.23 10.84
#